data_AF-A0A7C9BK85-F1
#
_entry.id   AF-A0A7C9BK85-F1
#
_cell.length_a   1.000
_cell.length_b   1.000
_cell.length_c   1.000
_cell.angle_alpha   90.00
_cell.angle_beta   90.00
_cell.angle_gamma   90.00
#
_symmetry.space_group_name_H-M   'P 1'
#
loop_
_entity.id
_entity.type
_entity.pdbx_description
1 polymer ?
#
loop_
_entity_poly.entity_id
_entity_poly.type
_entity_poly.pdbx_seq_one_letter_code
_entity_poly.pdbx_strand_id
1 'polypeptide(L)'
;MKAPVAFVLLSSLFGCVGDRKNRQRILGIWEAVAMGNGENMHPIDVPAGYRHFLRGSLPVEYGYATKRTFTKKYWMDSLSHSSTTGQDRFLITFDYRYQFHQDEMRWGVVNANAFFYASIHNRTD
;
A
#
# COMPACT_ATOMS: atom_id res chain seq x y z
N MET A 1 -47.49 -15.66 -27.28
CA MET A 1 -47.23 -14.87 -26.06
C MET A 1 -45.78 -15.07 -25.68
N LYS A 2 -44.98 -14.00 -25.63
CA LYS A 2 -43.54 -14.04 -25.30
C LYS A 2 -43.37 -13.99 -23.78
N ALA A 3 -42.61 -14.92 -23.22
CA ALA A 3 -42.20 -14.89 -21.81
C ALA A 3 -41.16 -13.78 -21.58
N PRO A 4 -41.12 -13.12 -20.40
CA PRO A 4 -40.09 -12.14 -20.12
C PRO A 4 -38.77 -12.84 -19.78
N VAL A 5 -37.71 -12.45 -20.47
CA VAL A 5 -36.33 -12.83 -20.13
C VAL A 5 -35.93 -12.04 -18.89
N ALA A 6 -35.78 -12.73 -17.76
CA ALA A 6 -35.20 -12.16 -16.56
C ALA A 6 -33.69 -12.00 -16.76
N PHE A 7 -33.24 -10.76 -16.89
CA PHE A 7 -31.83 -10.40 -16.98
C PHE A 7 -31.24 -10.45 -15.57
N VAL A 8 -30.65 -11.59 -15.19
CA VAL A 8 -29.90 -11.71 -13.94
C VAL A 8 -28.56 -11.02 -14.15
N LEU A 9 -28.46 -9.76 -13.72
CA LEU A 9 -27.20 -9.07 -13.51
C LEU A 9 -26.47 -9.76 -12.34
N LEU A 10 -25.65 -10.76 -12.65
CA LEU A 10 -24.58 -11.22 -11.77
C LEU A 10 -23.52 -10.10 -11.74
N SER A 11 -23.75 -9.08 -10.91
CA SER A 11 -22.71 -8.12 -10.57
C SER A 11 -21.66 -8.84 -9.72
N SER A 12 -20.44 -8.83 -10.24
CA SER A 12 -19.20 -9.34 -9.66
C SER A 12 -18.89 -8.64 -8.32
N LEU A 13 -19.52 -9.09 -7.24
CA LEU A 13 -19.26 -8.63 -5.86
C LEU A 13 -17.93 -9.15 -5.26
N PHE A 14 -17.16 -9.95 -5.99
CA PHE A 14 -15.93 -10.54 -5.47
C PHE A 14 -14.74 -9.59 -5.37
N GLY A 15 -14.82 -8.37 -5.92
CA GLY A 15 -13.71 -7.40 -5.90
C GLY A 15 -13.61 -6.52 -4.65
N CYS A 16 -14.53 -6.57 -3.68
CA CYS A 16 -14.64 -5.47 -2.69
C CYS A 16 -14.45 -5.86 -1.20
N VAL A 17 -14.75 -7.10 -0.82
CA VAL A 17 -14.78 -7.50 0.61
C VAL A 17 -13.38 -7.76 1.18
N GLY A 18 -12.50 -8.40 0.40
CA GLY A 18 -11.10 -8.68 0.80
C GLY A 18 -10.31 -7.41 1.06
N ASP A 19 -10.38 -6.46 0.12
CA ASP A 19 -9.69 -5.18 0.19
C ASP A 19 -10.13 -4.38 1.42
N ARG A 20 -11.43 -4.33 1.74
CA ARG A 20 -11.92 -3.57 2.90
C ARG A 20 -11.40 -4.13 4.23
N LYS A 21 -11.34 -5.46 4.38
CA LYS A 21 -10.81 -6.10 5.60
C LYS A 21 -9.31 -5.84 5.76
N ASN A 22 -8.56 -5.92 4.67
CA ASN A 22 -7.13 -5.64 4.67
C ASN A 22 -6.82 -4.17 4.99
N ARG A 23 -7.61 -3.24 4.41
CA ARG A 23 -7.51 -1.81 4.72
C ARG A 23 -7.72 -1.48 6.19
N GLN A 24 -8.50 -2.28 6.90
CA GLN A 24 -8.69 -2.12 8.34
C GLN A 24 -7.55 -2.75 9.15
N ARG A 25 -7.05 -3.92 8.72
CA ARG A 25 -5.98 -4.65 9.42
C ARG A 25 -4.63 -3.93 9.40
N ILE A 26 -4.32 -3.17 8.35
CA ILE A 26 -3.06 -2.42 8.26
C ILE A 26 -3.00 -1.23 9.23
N LEU A 27 -4.13 -0.77 9.75
CA LEU A 27 -4.16 0.44 10.57
C LEU A 27 -3.36 0.25 11.87
N GLY A 28 -2.63 1.29 12.26
CA GLY A 28 -1.78 1.26 13.45
C GLY A 28 -0.29 1.38 13.11
N ILE A 29 0.54 1.12 14.12
CA ILE A 29 1.99 1.29 14.07
C ILE A 29 2.62 -0.07 13.76
N TRP A 30 3.49 -0.08 12.76
CA TRP A 30 4.23 -1.27 12.33
C TRP A 30 5.72 -0.98 12.31
N GLU A 31 6.49 -1.88 12.89
CA GLU A 31 7.94 -1.83 12.94
C GLU A 31 8.52 -3.02 12.16
N ALA A 32 9.59 -2.78 11.41
CA ALA A 32 10.28 -3.86 10.71
C ALA A 32 11.15 -4.63 11.71
N VAL A 33 10.79 -5.89 11.97
CA VAL A 33 11.50 -6.78 12.91
C VAL A 33 12.38 -7.82 12.21
N ALA A 34 12.20 -8.00 10.89
CA ALA A 34 13.03 -8.88 10.06
C ALA A 34 13.04 -8.39 8.61
N MET A 35 14.12 -8.67 7.88
CA MET A 35 14.29 -8.32 6.47
C MET A 35 15.10 -9.38 5.73
N GLY A 36 14.75 -9.59 4.47
CA GLY A 36 15.40 -10.56 3.60
C GLY A 36 14.42 -11.20 2.64
N ASN A 37 14.83 -12.31 2.04
CA ASN A 37 14.06 -13.02 1.02
C ASN A 37 13.92 -14.50 1.37
N GLY A 38 12.69 -14.95 1.63
CA GLY A 38 12.39 -16.36 1.88
C GLY A 38 13.17 -16.91 3.08
N GLU A 39 13.98 -17.95 2.85
CA GLU A 39 14.83 -18.57 3.86
C GLU A 39 15.97 -17.66 4.35
N ASN A 40 16.32 -16.61 3.58
CA ASN A 40 17.31 -15.60 3.96
C ASN A 40 16.69 -14.42 4.71
N MET A 41 15.60 -14.66 5.47
CA MET A 41 15.03 -13.66 6.36
C MET A 41 15.87 -13.58 7.63
N HIS A 42 16.46 -12.41 7.87
CA HIS A 42 17.26 -12.16 9.06
C HIS A 42 16.49 -11.23 10.02
N PRO A 43 16.57 -11.47 11.34
CA PRO A 43 16.04 -10.53 12.31
C PRO A 43 16.75 -9.18 12.19
N ILE A 44 16.02 -8.10 12.48
CA ILE A 44 16.58 -6.75 12.57
C ILE A 44 16.86 -6.49 14.05
N ASP A 45 18.13 -6.52 14.45
CA ASP A 45 18.54 -6.31 15.85
C ASP A 45 18.25 -4.89 16.34
N VAL A 46 18.35 -3.91 15.44
CA VAL A 46 18.11 -2.49 15.74
C VAL A 46 17.15 -1.91 14.71
N PRO A 47 15.84 -1.83 15.02
CA PRO A 47 14.86 -1.21 14.14
C PRO A 47 15.22 0.24 13.82
N ALA A 48 15.07 0.63 12.56
CA ALA A 48 15.39 2.00 12.11
C ALA A 48 14.25 3.01 12.40
N GLY A 49 13.06 2.52 12.74
CA GLY A 49 11.85 3.32 12.87
C GLY A 49 10.57 2.53 12.67
N TYR A 50 9.44 3.23 12.65
CA TYR A 50 8.12 2.65 12.42
C TYR A 50 7.36 3.35 11.29
N ARG A 51 6.32 2.67 10.77
CA ARG A 51 5.29 3.26 9.91
C ARG A 51 3.94 3.24 10.60
N HIS A 52 3.27 4.38 10.64
CA HIS A 52 1.92 4.49 11.19
C HIS A 52 0.91 4.68 10.06
N PHE A 53 0.05 3.69 9.83
CA PHE A 53 -1.00 3.75 8.81
C PHE A 53 -2.30 4.29 9.41
N LEU A 54 -2.73 5.44 8.90
CA LEU A 54 -3.95 6.15 9.30
C LEU A 54 -5.05 6.01 8.25
N ARG A 55 -6.32 6.08 8.67
CA ARG A 55 -7.50 5.98 7.77
C ARG A 55 -7.54 7.01 6.62
N GLY A 56 -6.73 8.07 6.68
CA GLY A 56 -6.71 9.19 5.72
C GLY A 56 -5.60 9.16 4.68
N SER A 57 -5.00 8.01 4.36
CA SER A 57 -4.03 7.87 3.25
C SER A 57 -2.67 8.59 3.45
N LEU A 58 -2.33 8.97 4.69
CA LEU A 58 -1.08 9.63 5.05
C LEU A 58 -0.30 8.79 6.08
N PRO A 59 0.55 7.84 5.67
CA PRO A 59 1.47 7.20 6.57
C PRO A 59 2.51 8.19 7.06
N VAL A 60 2.75 8.07 8.36
CA VAL A 60 3.82 8.75 9.07
C VAL A 60 4.93 7.71 9.23
N GLU A 61 6.05 7.90 8.54
CA GLU A 61 7.27 7.15 8.83
C GLU A 61 8.11 7.96 9.82
N TYR A 62 8.50 7.33 10.93
CA TYR A 62 9.34 7.97 11.93
C TYR A 62 10.69 7.26 12.01
N GLY A 63 11.79 7.99 11.79
CA GLY A 63 13.14 7.46 11.91
C GLY A 63 13.70 7.65 13.32
N TYR A 64 14.14 6.57 13.98
CA TYR A 64 14.68 6.64 15.34
C TYR A 64 16.01 7.36 15.42
N ALA A 65 16.88 7.17 14.42
CA ALA A 65 18.19 7.83 14.37
C ALA A 65 18.06 9.33 14.08
N THR A 66 17.20 9.71 13.14
CA THR A 66 17.05 11.11 12.70
C THR A 66 16.07 11.89 13.56
N LYS A 67 15.21 11.22 14.34
CA LYS A 67 14.07 11.79 15.07
C LYS A 67 13.13 12.59 14.16
N ARG A 68 13.10 12.27 12.87
CA ARG A 68 12.30 12.96 11.86
C ARG A 68 11.12 12.11 11.42
N THR A 69 10.04 12.82 11.12
CA THR A 69 8.83 12.29 10.55
C THR A 69 8.78 12.60 9.06
N PHE A 70 8.48 11.59 8.26
CA PHE A 70 8.25 11.71 6.82
C PHE A 70 6.80 11.34 6.54
N THR A 71 6.11 12.19 5.78
CA THR A 71 4.77 11.89 5.30
C THR A 71 4.88 11.31 3.90
N LYS A 72 4.37 10.10 3.71
CA LYS A 72 4.19 9.50 2.39
C LYS A 72 2.69 9.41 2.11
N LYS A 73 2.29 9.40 0.84
CA LYS A 73 0.92 9.05 0.49
C LYS A 73 0.85 7.55 0.25
N TYR A 74 -0.23 6.91 0.71
CA TYR A 74 -0.48 5.51 0.41
C TYR A 74 -1.94 5.27 0.03
N TRP A 75 -2.17 4.21 -0.73
CA TRP A 75 -3.49 3.67 -0.95
C TRP A 75 -3.40 2.14 -1.10
N MET A 76 -4.54 1.47 -0.91
CA MET A 76 -4.61 0.02 -1.04
C MET A 76 -5.81 -0.38 -1.88
N ASP A 77 -5.49 -1.18 -2.89
CA ASP A 77 -6.42 -2.06 -3.59
C ASP A 77 -6.00 -3.53 -3.33
N SER A 78 -5.78 -4.30 -4.39
CA SER A 78 -5.06 -5.57 -4.40
C SER A 78 -3.59 -5.49 -3.95
N LEU A 79 -2.96 -4.32 -4.10
CA LEU A 79 -1.59 -4.01 -3.65
C LEU A 79 -1.60 -2.82 -2.69
N SER A 80 -0.54 -2.71 -1.89
CA SER A 80 -0.26 -1.50 -1.11
C SER A 80 0.67 -0.63 -1.93
N HIS A 81 0.27 0.60 -2.20
CA HIS A 81 1.08 1.56 -2.95
C HIS A 81 1.57 2.63 -2.00
N SER A 82 2.84 3.02 -2.11
CA SER A 82 3.37 4.17 -1.39
C SER A 82 4.06 5.10 -2.36
N SER A 83 3.82 6.40 -2.23
CA SER A 83 4.43 7.39 -3.10
C SER A 83 5.09 8.51 -2.31
N THR A 84 6.21 8.99 -2.83
CA THR A 84 6.92 10.17 -2.33
C THR A 84 7.26 11.10 -3.47
N THR A 85 7.16 12.41 -3.23
CA THR A 85 7.55 13.44 -4.20
C THR A 85 9.00 13.83 -3.92
N GLY A 86 9.88 13.62 -4.90
CA GLY A 86 11.27 14.09 -4.83
C GLY A 86 11.38 15.61 -5.00
N GLN A 87 12.57 16.17 -4.75
CA GLN A 87 12.85 17.61 -4.89
C GLN A 87 12.52 18.13 -6.30
N ASP A 88 12.70 17.31 -7.32
CA ASP A 88 12.41 17.64 -8.72
C ASP A 88 10.96 17.41 -9.15
N ARG A 89 10.04 17.21 -8.18
CA ARG A 89 8.60 16.91 -8.38
C ARG A 89 8.31 15.56 -9.06
N PHE A 90 9.30 14.69 -9.24
CA PHE A 90 9.04 13.31 -9.65
C PHE A 90 8.32 12.51 -8.55
N LEU A 91 7.31 11.75 -8.95
CA LEU A 91 6.59 10.84 -8.07
C LEU A 91 7.24 9.46 -8.13
N ILE A 92 7.89 9.05 -7.04
CA ILE A 92 8.38 7.67 -6.90
C ILE A 92 7.28 6.87 -6.23
N THR A 93 6.80 5.81 -6.89
CA THR A 93 5.79 4.91 -6.36
C THR A 93 6.39 3.51 -6.16
N PHE A 94 6.11 2.92 -5.01
CA PHE A 94 6.47 1.55 -4.68
C PHE A 94 5.21 0.73 -4.49
N ASP A 95 5.18 -0.44 -5.13
CA ASP A 95 4.07 -1.37 -5.04
C ASP A 95 4.47 -2.58 -4.19
N TYR A 96 3.63 -2.90 -3.21
CA TYR A 96 3.87 -3.96 -2.25
C TYR A 96 2.73 -4.96 -2.23
N ARG A 97 3.08 -6.25 -2.19
CA ARG A 97 2.19 -7.33 -1.75
C ARG A 97 2.25 -7.39 -0.24
N TYR A 98 1.10 -7.63 0.38
CA TYR A 98 1.00 -7.78 1.82
C TYR A 98 0.24 -9.05 2.18
N GLN A 99 0.65 -9.70 3.26
CA GLN A 99 -0.04 -10.83 3.86
C GLN A 99 -0.04 -10.65 5.37
N PHE A 100 -1.19 -10.85 6.00
CA PHE A 100 -1.35 -10.68 7.44
C PHE A 100 -1.57 -12.02 8.13
N HIS A 101 -0.67 -12.39 9.03
CA HIS A 101 -0.74 -13.58 9.88
C HIS A 101 -0.79 -13.13 11.34
N GLN A 102 -1.96 -13.21 11.97
CA GLN A 102 -2.19 -12.68 13.32
C GLN A 102 -1.76 -11.20 13.42
N ASP A 103 -0.75 -10.91 14.25
CA ASP A 103 -0.11 -9.63 14.52
C ASP A 103 1.11 -9.36 13.63
N GLU A 104 1.45 -10.26 12.71
CA GLU A 104 2.50 -10.07 11.72
C GLU A 104 1.96 -9.63 10.36
N MET A 105 2.68 -8.70 9.74
CA MET A 105 2.49 -8.32 8.35
C MET A 105 3.75 -8.64 7.55
N ARG A 106 3.63 -9.55 6.58
CA ARG A 106 4.64 -9.71 5.53
C ARG A 106 4.42 -8.62 4.49
N TRP A 107 5.47 -7.87 4.18
CA TRP A 107 5.42 -6.75 3.25
C TRP A 107 6.50 -6.92 2.18
N GLY A 108 6.10 -7.46 1.02
CA GLY A 108 6.99 -7.79 -0.07
C GLY A 108 6.94 -6.75 -1.18
N VAL A 109 8.09 -6.24 -1.61
CA VAL A 109 8.18 -5.33 -2.75
C VAL A 109 7.86 -6.13 -4.02
N VAL A 110 6.85 -5.69 -4.76
CA VAL A 110 6.50 -6.25 -6.08
C VAL A 110 7.19 -5.47 -7.17
N ASN A 111 7.23 -4.14 -7.00
CA ASN A 111 7.82 -3.25 -7.97
C ASN A 111 8.52 -2.08 -7.27
N ALA A 112 9.78 -1.86 -7.65
CA ALA A 112 10.59 -0.71 -7.24
C ALA A 112 11.03 0.08 -8.48
N ASN A 113 10.12 0.30 -9.43
CA ASN A 113 10.43 1.10 -10.61
C ASN A 113 10.29 2.59 -10.28
N ALA A 114 11.34 3.37 -10.56
CA ALA A 114 11.24 4.81 -10.77
C ALA A 114 10.46 5.02 -12.09
N PHE A 115 9.14 4.95 -12.03
CA PHE A 115 8.32 5.23 -13.19
C PHE A 115 8.32 6.73 -13.49
N PHE A 116 8.82 7.11 -14.65
CA PHE A 116 8.57 8.42 -15.24
C PHE A 116 7.10 8.47 -15.66
N TYR A 117 6.21 8.98 -14.81
CA TYR A 117 4.82 9.25 -15.20
C TYR A 117 4.66 10.71 -15.60
N ALA A 118 4.07 10.95 -16.77
CA ALA A 118 3.54 12.26 -17.13
C ALA A 118 2.12 12.38 -16.55
N SER A 119 1.87 13.42 -15.74
CA SER A 119 0.50 13.83 -15.42
C SER A 119 -0.03 14.64 -16.60
N ILE A 120 -1.01 14.09 -17.32
CA ILE A 120 -1.69 14.76 -18.43
C ILE A 120 -3.05 15.23 -17.91
N HIS A 121 -3.29 16.53 -17.96
CA HIS A 121 -4.60 17.10 -17.64
C HIS A 121 -5.38 17.34 -18.92
N ASN A 122 -6.70 17.17 -18.85
CA ASN A 122 -7.57 17.56 -19.94
C ASN A 122 -7.55 19.09 -20.04
N ARG A 123 -7.08 19.62 -21.17
CA ARG A 123 -7.16 21.05 -21.48
C ARG A 123 -8.58 21.29 -21.96
N THR A 124 -9.48 21.65 -21.06
CA THR A 124 -10.73 22.29 -21.44
C THR A 124 -10.37 23.68 -21.95
N ASP A 125 -10.48 23.88 -23.26
CA ASP A 125 -10.48 25.20 -23.90
C ASP A 125 -11.70 26.03 -23.46
#